data_AF-A0A9P0CJ51-F1
#
_entry.id   AF-A0A9P0CJ51-F1
#
_cell.length_a   1.000
_cell.length_b   1.000
_cell.length_c   1.000
_cell.angle_alpha   90.00
_cell.angle_beta   90.00
_cell.angle_gamma   90.00
#
_symmetry.space_group_name_H-M   'P 1'
#
loop_
_entity.id
_entity.type
_entity.pdbx_description
1 polymer ?
#
loop_
_entity_poly.entity_id
_entity_poly.type
_entity_poly.pdbx_seq_one_letter_code
_entity_poly.pdbx_strand_id
1 'polypeptide(L)'
;MAVKLKEADDEMRRVKNILICGIAEAQGDSAVKKKQDKEKLDLILSSLGSTAEMVSFYRIEKPNSNNKYPRMIKVTFQCQSDAKFILRLKRKLMENNLTKDFSITDDKTQAQNSYLNELRTELENKNRNGTDKYINGSPKIVHKF
;
A
#
# COMPACT_ATOMS: atom_id res chain seq x y z
N MET A 1 -9.06 -19.03 -19.93
CA MET A 1 -10.08 -17.97 -19.84
C MET A 1 -10.55 -17.73 -18.40
N ALA A 2 -10.88 -18.79 -17.63
CA ALA A 2 -11.34 -18.69 -16.24
C ALA A 2 -10.39 -17.96 -15.25
N VAL A 3 -9.06 -18.13 -15.39
CA VAL A 3 -8.07 -17.49 -14.50
C VAL A 3 -8.07 -15.96 -14.63
N LYS A 4 -8.27 -15.42 -15.84
CA LYS A 4 -8.29 -13.97 -16.07
C LYS A 4 -9.55 -13.30 -15.49
N LEU A 5 -10.68 -14.01 -15.49
CA LEU A 5 -11.92 -13.51 -14.89
C LEU A 5 -11.82 -13.43 -13.37
N LYS A 6 -11.26 -14.48 -12.74
CA LYS A 6 -11.04 -14.50 -11.29
C LYS A 6 -10.14 -13.35 -10.82
N GLU A 7 -9.09 -13.06 -11.58
CA GLU A 7 -8.17 -11.97 -11.27
C GLU A 7 -8.85 -10.59 -11.37
N ALA A 8 -9.65 -10.36 -12.43
CA ALA A 8 -10.39 -9.11 -12.61
C ALA A 8 -11.42 -8.89 -11.47
N ASP A 9 -12.10 -9.96 -11.04
CA ASP A 9 -13.03 -9.90 -9.91
C ASP A 9 -12.32 -9.58 -8.59
N ASP A 10 -11.16 -10.20 -8.34
CA ASP A 10 -10.35 -9.92 -7.14
C ASP A 10 -9.79 -8.50 -7.18
N GLU A 11 -9.35 -8.01 -8.34
CA GLU A 11 -8.94 -6.61 -8.51
C GLU A 11 -10.09 -5.66 -8.17
N MET A 12 -11.29 -5.86 -8.74
CA MET A 12 -12.46 -5.03 -8.46
C MET A 12 -12.85 -4.98 -6.99
N ARG A 13 -12.63 -6.06 -6.23
CA ARG A 13 -12.84 -6.09 -4.78
C ARG A 13 -11.73 -5.38 -4.01
N ARG A 14 -10.50 -5.38 -4.53
CA ARG A 14 -9.33 -4.80 -3.87
C ARG A 14 -9.13 -3.32 -4.11
N VAL A 15 -9.58 -2.79 -5.26
CA VAL A 15 -9.39 -1.37 -5.60
C VAL A 15 -10.07 -0.39 -4.63
N LYS A 16 -11.01 -0.85 -3.82
CA LYS A 16 -11.67 -0.06 -2.77
C LYS A 16 -10.91 -0.08 -1.44
N ASN A 17 -9.78 -0.76 -1.39
CA ASN A 17 -9.04 -0.99 -0.16
C ASN A 17 -7.72 -0.23 -0.15
N ILE A 18 -7.27 0.10 1.05
CA ILE A 18 -5.91 0.52 1.33
C ILE A 18 -5.33 -0.36 2.42
N LEU A 19 -4.01 -0.47 2.45
CA LEU A 19 -3.25 -1.11 3.51
C LEU A 19 -2.47 -0.03 4.25
N ILE A 20 -2.59 -0.02 5.57
CA ILE A 20 -1.89 0.92 6.44
C ILE A 20 -0.85 0.16 7.28
N CYS A 21 0.39 0.63 7.23
CA CYS A 21 1.52 0.06 7.94
C CYS A 21 1.98 0.99 9.08
N GLY A 22 2.63 0.42 10.10
CA GLY A 22 3.24 1.17 11.20
C GLY A 22 2.33 1.39 12.41
N ILE A 23 1.10 0.89 12.40
CA ILE A 23 0.20 0.95 13.56
C ILE A 23 0.56 -0.16 14.55
N ALA A 24 1.15 0.22 15.68
CA ALA A 24 1.52 -0.68 16.77
C ALA A 24 0.38 -1.64 17.14
N GLU A 25 0.73 -2.88 17.50
CA GLU A 25 -0.25 -3.90 17.87
C GLU A 25 -0.90 -3.56 19.21
N ALA A 26 -2.21 -3.42 19.20
CA ALA A 26 -3.02 -3.15 20.37
C ALA A 26 -2.97 -4.31 21.38
N GLN A 27 -3.01 -3.96 22.67
CA GLN A 27 -3.02 -4.90 23.80
C GLN A 27 -4.42 -4.98 24.42
N GLY A 28 -4.71 -6.09 25.12
CA GLY A 28 -6.00 -6.32 25.78
C GLY A 28 -6.96 -7.20 24.97
N ASP A 29 -8.26 -7.08 25.23
CA ASP A 29 -9.29 -7.90 24.59
C ASP A 29 -9.61 -7.46 23.16
N SER A 30 -10.22 -8.35 22.37
CA SER A 30 -10.53 -8.12 20.95
C SER A 30 -11.29 -6.81 20.69
N ALA A 31 -12.27 -6.48 21.54
CA ALA A 31 -13.04 -5.24 21.43
C ALA A 31 -12.17 -3.99 21.69
N VAL A 32 -11.29 -4.05 22.69
CA VAL A 32 -10.36 -2.96 23.02
C VAL A 32 -9.36 -2.76 21.88
N LYS A 33 -8.80 -3.85 21.35
CA LYS A 33 -7.88 -3.79 20.21
C LYS A 33 -8.51 -3.13 18.99
N LYS A 34 -9.74 -3.55 18.66
CA LYS A 34 -10.49 -2.98 17.53
C LYS A 34 -10.77 -1.48 17.72
N LYS A 35 -11.06 -1.06 18.96
CA LYS A 35 -11.28 0.36 19.28
C LYS A 35 -10.00 1.18 19.12
N GLN A 36 -8.87 0.73 19.66
CA GLN A 36 -7.57 1.40 19.53
C GLN A 36 -7.13 1.50 18.07
N ASP A 37 -7.31 0.43 17.30
CA ASP A 37 -7.04 0.43 15.86
C ASP A 37 -7.91 1.48 15.16
N LYS A 38 -9.21 1.53 15.45
CA LYS A 38 -10.12 2.52 14.87
C LYS A 38 -9.68 3.95 15.17
N GLU A 39 -9.34 4.27 16.42
CA GLU A 39 -8.90 5.61 16.83
C GLU A 39 -7.64 6.06 16.05
N LYS A 40 -6.71 5.13 15.79
CA LYS A 40 -5.52 5.41 14.97
C LYS A 40 -5.86 5.61 13.50
N LEU A 41 -6.77 4.81 12.96
CA LEU A 41 -7.22 4.97 11.57
C LEU A 41 -7.93 6.32 11.37
N ASP A 42 -8.83 6.69 12.29
CA ASP A 42 -9.55 7.96 12.25
C ASP A 42 -8.59 9.15 12.33
N LEU A 43 -7.54 9.08 13.16
CA LEU A 43 -6.47 10.08 13.22
C LEU A 43 -5.73 10.22 11.88
N ILE A 44 -5.33 9.10 11.27
CA ILE A 44 -4.62 9.09 9.99
C ILE A 44 -5.50 9.68 8.89
N LEU A 45 -6.76 9.24 8.78
CA LEU A 45 -7.69 9.73 7.76
C LEU A 45 -8.00 11.22 7.94
N SER A 46 -8.18 11.66 9.18
CA SER A 46 -8.40 13.08 9.51
C SER A 46 -7.18 13.94 9.15
N SER A 47 -5.97 13.44 9.40
CA SER A 47 -4.73 14.15 9.04
C SER A 47 -4.56 14.36 7.53
N LEU A 48 -5.16 13.49 6.72
CA LEU A 48 -5.18 13.59 5.27
C LEU A 48 -6.29 14.53 4.77
N GLY A 49 -7.20 14.98 5.65
CA GLY A 49 -8.39 15.74 5.26
C GLY A 49 -9.40 14.89 4.47
N SER A 50 -9.41 13.57 4.68
CA SER A 50 -10.36 12.68 4.03
C SER A 50 -11.67 12.65 4.81
N THR A 51 -12.79 12.82 4.12
CA THR A 51 -14.14 12.61 4.67
C THR A 51 -14.69 11.22 4.32
N ALA A 52 -13.84 10.33 3.81
CA ALA A 52 -14.25 9.00 3.37
C ALA A 52 -14.68 8.12 4.55
N GLU A 53 -15.83 7.48 4.41
CA GLU A 53 -16.34 6.54 5.42
C GLU A 53 -15.72 5.14 5.22
N MET A 54 -15.14 4.59 6.28
CA MET A 54 -14.66 3.21 6.28
C MET A 54 -15.83 2.24 6.47
N VAL A 55 -15.98 1.30 5.52
CA VAL A 55 -16.97 0.22 5.60
C VAL A 55 -16.49 -0.88 6.55
N SER A 56 -15.21 -1.25 6.46
CA SER A 56 -14.63 -2.26 7.35
C SER A 56 -13.12 -2.11 7.46
N PHE A 57 -12.56 -2.65 8.53
CA PHE A 57 -11.12 -2.75 8.72
C PHE A 57 -10.74 -3.98 9.56
N TYR A 58 -9.56 -4.53 9.29
CA TYR A 58 -8.99 -5.64 10.05
C TYR A 58 -7.49 -5.77 9.80
N ARG A 59 -6.76 -6.32 10.78
CA ARG A 59 -5.33 -6.66 10.61
C ARG A 59 -5.19 -7.86 9.67
N ILE A 60 -4.29 -7.73 8.71
CA ILE A 60 -3.90 -8.83 7.81
C ILE A 60 -2.63 -9.50 8.31
N GLU A 61 -2.37 -10.72 7.85
CA GLU A 61 -1.24 -11.57 8.26
C GLU A 61 -1.38 -12.20 9.67
N LYS A 62 -0.55 -13.23 9.89
CA LYS A 62 -0.47 -13.92 11.19
C LYS A 62 0.28 -13.03 12.19
N PRO A 63 -0.11 -13.04 13.49
CA PRO A 63 0.66 -12.36 14.52
C PRO A 63 2.11 -12.83 14.49
N ASN A 64 3.06 -11.90 14.49
CA ASN A 64 4.47 -12.25 14.57
C ASN A 64 4.83 -12.52 16.04
N SER A 65 5.42 -13.68 16.32
CA SER A 65 5.80 -14.13 17.67
C SER A 65 6.66 -13.13 18.44
N ASN A 66 7.50 -12.36 17.72
CA ASN A 66 8.42 -11.40 18.32
C ASN A 66 7.91 -9.94 18.22
N ASN A 67 6.72 -9.73 17.66
CA ASN A 67 6.11 -8.42 17.43
C ASN A 67 7.04 -7.39 16.76
N LYS A 68 8.07 -7.87 16.04
CA LYS A 68 9.15 -7.05 15.46
C LYS A 68 8.61 -6.05 14.45
N TYR A 69 7.57 -6.45 13.72
CA TYR A 69 6.86 -5.61 12.77
C TYR A 69 5.36 -5.70 13.04
N PRO A 70 4.68 -4.57 13.27
CA PRO A 70 3.25 -4.57 13.45
C PRO A 70 2.56 -5.01 12.15
N ARG A 71 1.48 -5.79 12.28
CA ARG A 71 0.69 -6.19 11.10
C ARG A 71 0.04 -4.99 10.45
N MET A 72 -0.08 -5.06 9.14
CA MET A 72 -0.82 -4.08 8.37
C MET A 72 -2.30 -4.14 8.71
N ILE A 73 -2.97 -2.99 8.67
CA ILE A 73 -4.43 -2.90 8.73
C ILE A 73 -4.95 -2.70 7.32
N LYS A 74 -5.79 -3.63 6.86
CA LYS A 74 -6.58 -3.45 5.66
C LYS A 74 -7.82 -2.64 6.00
N VAL A 75 -8.07 -1.61 5.20
CA VAL A 75 -9.24 -0.74 5.31
C VAL A 75 -10.00 -0.80 3.99
N THR A 76 -11.31 -0.98 4.06
CA THR A 76 -12.21 -1.06 2.91
C THR A 76 -13.15 0.14 2.91
N PHE A 77 -13.24 0.84 1.78
CA PHE A 77 -14.16 1.96 1.57
C PHE A 77 -15.35 1.56 0.71
N GLN A 78 -16.38 2.41 0.71
CA GLN A 78 -17.56 2.22 -0.14
C GLN A 78 -17.21 2.34 -1.62
N CYS A 79 -16.37 3.33 -1.95
CA CYS A 79 -16.04 3.73 -3.31
C CYS A 79 -14.53 3.66 -3.58
N GLN A 80 -14.16 3.28 -4.82
CA GLN A 80 -12.76 3.25 -5.27
C GLN A 80 -12.15 4.66 -5.34
N SER A 81 -12.97 5.68 -5.61
CA SER A 81 -12.55 7.08 -5.62
C SER A 81 -11.87 7.49 -4.32
N ASP A 82 -12.41 7.03 -3.20
CA ASP A 82 -11.98 7.43 -1.86
C ASP A 82 -10.62 6.80 -1.54
N ALA A 83 -10.48 5.50 -1.80
CA ALA A 83 -9.21 4.79 -1.69
C ALA A 83 -8.13 5.46 -2.54
N LYS A 84 -8.44 5.78 -3.81
CA LYS A 84 -7.52 6.48 -4.72
C LYS A 84 -7.16 7.88 -4.22
N PHE A 85 -8.13 8.65 -3.72
CA PHE A 85 -7.90 9.98 -3.18
C PHE A 85 -6.94 9.93 -2.00
N ILE A 86 -7.19 9.03 -1.04
CA ILE A 86 -6.32 8.81 0.12
C ILE A 86 -4.91 8.41 -0.31
N LEU A 87 -4.78 7.47 -1.26
CA LEU A 87 -3.48 7.03 -1.79
C LEU A 87 -2.69 8.17 -2.45
N ARG A 88 -3.35 9.12 -3.10
CA ARG A 88 -2.70 10.32 -3.69
C ARG A 88 -2.14 11.24 -2.62
N LEU A 89 -2.74 11.26 -1.44
CA LEU A 89 -2.35 12.12 -0.33
C LEU A 89 -1.31 11.49 0.59
N LYS A 90 -0.90 10.24 0.36
CA LYS A 90 0.03 9.50 1.25
C LYS A 90 1.33 10.23 1.57
N ARG A 91 1.82 11.12 0.69
CA ARG A 91 3.02 11.93 0.95
C ARG A 91 2.83 12.89 2.13
N LYS A 92 1.62 13.40 2.34
CA LYS A 92 1.28 14.28 3.47
C LYS A 92 1.48 13.59 4.82
N LEU A 93 1.41 12.25 4.88
CA LEU A 93 1.70 11.53 6.11
C LEU A 93 3.13 11.75 6.59
N MET A 94 4.08 11.81 5.66
CA MET A 94 5.51 12.02 5.95
C MET A 94 5.80 13.47 6.37
N GLU A 95 4.93 14.41 5.99
CA GLU A 95 5.07 15.83 6.30
C GLU A 95 4.56 16.17 7.72
N ASN A 96 3.74 15.29 8.32
CA ASN A 96 3.12 15.51 9.62
C ASN A 96 3.78 14.66 10.72
N ASN A 97 4.29 15.32 11.78
CA ASN A 97 4.97 14.67 12.91
C ASN A 97 4.13 13.60 13.63
N LEU A 98 2.80 13.70 13.61
CA LEU A 98 1.91 12.73 14.24
C LEU A 98 1.69 11.47 13.40
N THR A 99 1.99 11.52 12.11
CA THR A 99 1.68 10.45 11.15
C THR A 99 2.87 9.98 10.31
N LYS A 100 4.05 10.57 10.50
CA LYS A 100 5.27 10.26 9.73
C LYS A 100 5.72 8.80 9.85
N ASP A 101 5.34 8.14 10.94
CA ASP A 101 5.67 6.74 11.19
C ASP A 101 4.70 5.76 10.50
N PHE A 102 3.65 6.28 9.84
CA PHE A 102 2.69 5.48 9.11
C PHE A 102 2.92 5.58 7.60
N SER A 103 2.62 4.49 6.90
CA SER A 103 2.59 4.48 5.45
C SER A 103 1.31 3.82 4.94
N ILE A 104 0.88 4.27 3.76
CA ILE A 104 -0.29 3.73 3.07
C ILE A 104 0.15 3.18 1.72
N THR A 105 -0.28 1.95 1.43
CA THR A 105 -0.14 1.32 0.12
C THR A 105 -1.48 0.81 -0.37
N ASP A 106 -1.58 0.63 -1.68
CA ASP A 106 -2.72 -0.01 -2.33
C ASP A 106 -2.71 -1.53 -2.11
N ASP A 107 -3.91 -2.09 -1.97
CA ASP A 107 -4.16 -3.54 -1.85
C ASP A 107 -4.09 -4.18 -3.24
N LYS A 108 -2.94 -4.72 -3.61
CA LYS A 108 -2.74 -5.37 -4.90
C LYS A 108 -3.04 -6.87 -4.84
N THR A 109 -3.41 -7.42 -5.98
CA THR A 109 -3.46 -8.87 -6.17
C THR A 109 -2.05 -9.46 -6.17
N GLN A 110 -1.97 -10.80 -6.05
CA GLN A 110 -0.69 -11.49 -6.14
C GLN A 110 -0.03 -11.30 -7.51
N ALA A 111 -0.81 -11.38 -8.61
CA ALA A 111 -0.25 -11.22 -9.94
C ALA A 111 0.27 -9.80 -10.18
N GLN A 112 -0.45 -8.76 -9.71
CA GLN A 112 0.01 -7.38 -9.75
C GLN A 112 1.30 -7.18 -8.95
N ASN A 113 1.41 -7.77 -7.76
CA ASN A 113 2.63 -7.71 -6.96
C ASN A 113 3.81 -8.41 -7.65
N SER A 114 3.60 -9.61 -8.20
CA SER A 114 4.64 -10.34 -8.95
C SER A 114 5.13 -9.53 -10.15
N TYR A 115 4.20 -9.03 -10.97
CA TYR A 115 4.52 -8.19 -12.13
C TYR A 115 5.34 -6.96 -11.75
N LEU A 116 4.95 -6.24 -10.69
CA LEU A 116 5.69 -5.05 -10.25
C LEU A 116 7.08 -5.38 -9.68
N ASN A 117 7.24 -6.52 -9.05
CA ASN A 117 8.55 -6.97 -8.55
C ASN A 117 9.48 -7.38 -9.69
N GLU A 118 8.97 -8.07 -10.71
CA GLU A 118 9.70 -8.37 -11.94
C GLU A 118 10.13 -7.07 -12.64
N LEU A 119 9.20 -6.13 -12.82
CA LEU A 119 9.47 -4.84 -13.45
C LEU A 119 10.52 -4.02 -12.68
N ARG A 120 10.44 -3.98 -11.34
CA ARG A 120 11.45 -3.32 -10.51
C ARG A 120 12.82 -3.96 -10.69
N THR A 121 12.89 -5.28 -10.67
CA THR A 121 14.14 -6.03 -10.87
C THR A 121 14.75 -5.73 -12.24
N GLU A 122 13.93 -5.72 -13.30
CA GLU A 122 14.37 -5.37 -14.65
C GLU A 122 14.91 -3.93 -14.72
N LEU A 123 14.20 -2.97 -14.13
CA LEU A 123 14.61 -1.56 -14.09
C LEU A 123 15.88 -1.34 -13.26
N GLU A 124 16.04 -2.03 -12.14
CA GLU A 124 17.26 -2.00 -11.33
C GLU A 124 18.46 -2.57 -12.08
N ASN A 125 18.28 -3.68 -12.78
CA ASN A 125 19.32 -4.28 -13.62
C ASN A 125 19.72 -3.33 -14.76
N LYS A 126 18.76 -2.65 -15.42
CA LYS A 126 19.04 -1.61 -16.42
C LYS A 126 19.79 -0.41 -15.82
N ASN A 127 19.44 0.02 -14.62
CA ASN A 127 20.14 1.12 -13.96
C ASN A 127 21.58 0.76 -13.58
N ARG A 128 21.83 -0.48 -13.12
CA ARG A 128 23.18 -0.97 -12.76
C ARG A 128 24.06 -1.20 -13.98
N ASN A 129 23.49 -1.71 -15.08
CA ASN A 129 24.24 -2.04 -16.29
C ASN A 129 24.40 -0.85 -17.25
N GLY A 130 23.88 0.33 -16.90
CA GLY A 130 23.78 1.48 -17.79
C GLY A 130 22.48 1.41 -18.60
N THR A 131 21.77 2.53 -18.68
CA THR A 131 20.49 2.58 -19.42
C THR A 131 20.80 2.58 -20.91
N ASP A 132 20.14 1.70 -21.68
CA ASP A 132 20.04 1.82 -23.14
C ASP A 132 19.31 3.13 -23.45
N LYS A 133 20.06 4.21 -23.65
CA LYS A 133 19.51 5.45 -24.15
C LYS A 133 19.58 5.40 -25.68
N TYR A 134 18.45 5.66 -26.32
CA TYR A 134 18.44 5.95 -27.74
C TYR A 134 19.05 7.34 -27.94
N ILE A 135 20.24 7.39 -28.52
CA ILE A 135 20.86 8.64 -28.98
C ILE A 135 20.82 8.58 -30.51
N ASN A 136 20.10 9.53 -31.14
CA ASN A 136 19.93 9.60 -32.60
C ASN A 136 19.32 8.33 -33.23
N GLY A 137 18.32 7.72 -32.58
CA GLY A 137 17.60 6.56 -33.13
C GLY A 137 18.35 5.23 -33.06
N SER A 138 19.55 5.18 -32.46
CA SER A 138 20.27 3.93 -32.19
C SER A 138 20.45 3.70 -30.68
N PRO A 139 20.22 2.47 -30.16
CA PRO A 139 20.42 2.17 -28.75
C PRO A 139 21.92 2.21 -28.42
N LYS A 140 22.30 2.97 -27.38
CA LYS A 140 23.66 2.99 -26.81
C LYS A 140 23.60 2.75 -25.31
N ILE A 141 24.50 1.90 -24.81
CA ILE A 141 24.71 1.69 -23.37
C ILE A 141 25.45 2.92 -22.83
N VAL A 142 24.85 3.61 -21.85
CA VAL A 142 25.47 4.75 -21.19
C VAL A 142 25.68 4.42 -19.72
N HIS A 143 26.94 4.27 -19.30
CA HIS A 143 27.29 4.15 -17.88
C HIS A 143 27.25 5.52 -17.22
N LYS A 144 26.61 5.63 -16.04
CA LYS A 144 26.70 6.82 -15.19
C LYS A 144 28.02 6.75 -14.42
N PHE A 145 28.90 7.72 -14.66
CA PHE A 145 30.08 7.99 -13.84
C PHE A 145 29.67 8.69 -12.54
#